data_AF-A0A4R6UVB5-F1
#
_entry.id   AF-A0A4R6UVB5-F1
#
_cell.length_a   1.000
_cell.length_b   1.000
_cell.length_c   1.000
_cell.angle_alpha   90.00
_cell.angle_beta   90.00
_cell.angle_gamma   90.00
#
_symmetry.space_group_name_H-M   'P 1'
#
loop_
_entity.id
_entity.type
_entity.pdbx_description
1 polymer ?
#
loop_
_entity_poly.entity_id
_entity_poly.type
_entity_poly.pdbx_seq_one_letter_code
_entity_poly.pdbx_strand_id
1 'polypeptide(L)'
;MRLSAVTVPDGSPGAKIDRRFAADVEAHRRDAPRFCPSCARDLGLANEFWEGDARRFYCWCASCDWTGEVTTTGDTAIGHEPEH
;
A
#
# COMPACT_ATOMS: atom_id res chain seq x y z
N MET A 1 -5.31 27.17 -21.97
CA MET A 1 -5.80 26.00 -21.21
C MET A 1 -4.84 25.76 -20.07
N ARG A 2 -5.16 26.21 -18.84
CA ARG A 2 -4.27 26.07 -17.68
C ARG A 2 -4.52 24.70 -17.04
N LEU A 3 -3.48 23.86 -16.98
CA LEU A 3 -3.49 22.62 -16.21
C LEU A 3 -3.39 23.00 -14.73
N SER A 4 -4.46 22.83 -13.96
CA SER A 4 -4.37 22.90 -12.50
C SER A 4 -3.56 21.71 -12.00
N ALA A 5 -2.38 21.97 -11.44
CA ALA A 5 -1.58 20.97 -10.78
C ALA A 5 -2.28 20.54 -9.49
N VAL A 6 -2.96 19.39 -9.51
CA VAL A 6 -3.37 18.72 -8.28
C VAL A 6 -2.11 18.09 -7.70
N THR A 7 -1.68 18.58 -6.54
CA THR A 7 -0.54 18.06 -5.79
C THR A 7 -0.72 16.57 -5.50
N VAL A 8 0.24 15.77 -5.95
CA VAL A 8 0.30 14.33 -5.71
C VAL A 8 0.89 14.10 -4.31
N PRO A 9 0.28 13.22 -3.50
CA PRO A 9 0.53 13.09 -2.06
C PRO A 9 1.73 12.22 -1.68
N ASP A 10 2.36 11.56 -2.63
CA ASP A 10 3.28 10.46 -2.34
C ASP A 10 4.69 10.96 -1.99
N GLY A 11 4.79 12.22 -1.50
CA GLY A 11 6.03 12.90 -1.13
C GLY A 11 6.99 13.22 -2.31
N SER A 12 6.76 12.64 -3.49
CA SER A 12 7.62 12.82 -4.66
C SER A 12 7.24 14.09 -5.44
N PRO A 13 8.11 15.12 -5.50
CA PRO A 13 7.79 16.34 -6.23
C PRO A 13 7.62 16.05 -7.73
N GLY A 14 6.45 16.40 -8.28
CA GLY A 14 6.20 16.37 -9.73
C GLY A 14 5.60 15.08 -10.30
N ALA A 15 5.25 14.10 -9.45
CA ALA A 15 4.47 12.95 -9.89
C ALA A 15 3.14 13.43 -10.52
N LYS A 16 2.68 12.79 -11.59
CA LYS A 16 1.38 13.04 -12.22
C LYS A 16 0.51 11.82 -12.01
N ILE A 17 -0.66 12.00 -11.41
CA ILE A 17 -1.65 10.92 -11.30
C ILE A 17 -2.38 10.81 -12.64
N ASP A 18 -2.41 9.60 -13.22
CA ASP A 18 -3.28 9.33 -14.36
C ASP A 18 -4.73 9.48 -13.92
N ARG A 19 -5.54 10.20 -14.71
CA ARG A 19 -6.95 10.49 -14.39
C ARG A 19 -7.75 9.22 -14.06
N ARG A 20 -7.38 8.07 -14.62
CA ARG A 20 -8.03 6.78 -14.34
C ARG A 20 -7.91 6.34 -12.88
N PHE A 21 -6.85 6.74 -12.18
CA PHE A 21 -6.59 6.38 -10.79
C PHE A 21 -6.93 7.51 -9.80
N ALA A 22 -7.47 8.64 -10.28
CA ALA A 22 -7.73 9.81 -9.45
C ALA A 22 -8.72 9.53 -8.29
N ALA A 23 -9.68 8.63 -8.51
CA ALA A 23 -10.66 8.25 -7.50
C ALA A 23 -10.04 7.43 -6.35
N ASP A 24 -8.97 6.69 -6.64
CA ASP A 24 -8.40 5.73 -5.71
C ASP A 24 -7.25 6.32 -4.87
N VAL A 25 -6.80 7.53 -5.20
CA VAL A 25 -5.62 8.18 -4.60
C VAL A 25 -5.64 8.17 -3.07
N GLU A 26 -6.80 8.42 -2.46
CA GLU A 26 -6.91 8.45 -1.00
C GLU A 26 -6.83 7.04 -0.40
N ALA A 27 -7.43 6.04 -1.05
CA ALA A 27 -7.32 4.65 -0.62
C ALA A 27 -5.87 4.13 -0.72
N HIS A 28 -5.14 4.51 -1.78
CA HIS A 28 -3.72 4.16 -1.92
C HIS A 28 -2.89 4.74 -0.76
N ARG A 29 -3.08 6.02 -0.41
CA ARG A 29 -2.36 6.67 0.71
C ARG A 29 -2.65 6.01 2.05
N ARG A 30 -3.92 5.74 2.32
CA ARG A 30 -4.38 5.23 3.62
C ARG A 30 -3.84 3.83 3.86
N ASP A 31 -3.87 3.00 2.83
CA ASP A 31 -3.74 1.55 2.97
C ASP A 31 -2.34 1.00 2.67
N ALA A 32 -1.45 1.80 2.05
CA ALA A 32 -0.07 1.40 1.80
C ALA A 32 0.65 1.03 3.12
N PRO A 33 1.19 -0.20 3.24
CA PRO A 33 1.95 -0.62 4.42
C PRO A 33 3.20 0.25 4.61
N ARG A 34 3.34 0.85 5.80
CA ARG A 34 4.47 1.73 6.15
C ARG A 34 5.52 1.04 7.02
N PHE A 35 5.11 0.07 7.84
CA PHE A 35 5.97 -0.58 8.82
C PHE A 35 6.01 -2.10 8.62
N CYS A 36 7.16 -2.70 8.88
CA CYS A 36 7.37 -4.14 8.78
C CYS A 36 6.64 -4.87 9.91
N PRO A 37 5.83 -5.90 9.61
CA PRO A 37 5.13 -6.66 10.65
C PRO A 37 6.06 -7.52 11.52
N SER A 38 7.27 -7.83 11.03
CA SER A 38 8.25 -8.63 11.77
C SER A 38 9.11 -7.81 12.75
N CYS A 39 9.55 -6.61 12.35
CA CYS A 39 10.49 -5.82 13.16
C CYS A 39 10.04 -4.38 13.48
N ALA A 40 8.86 -3.98 13.04
CA ALA A 40 8.24 -2.65 13.24
C ALA A 40 9.03 -1.44 12.66
N ARG A 41 10.13 -1.65 11.92
CA ARG A 41 10.84 -0.59 11.20
C ARG A 41 10.14 -0.22 9.90
N ASP A 42 10.52 0.92 9.31
CA ASP A 42 10.01 1.35 8.01
C ASP A 42 10.21 0.28 6.93
N LEU A 43 9.19 0.09 6.08
CA LEU A 43 9.29 -0.80 4.93
C LEU A 43 10.19 -0.18 3.85
N GLY A 44 11.01 -1.03 3.23
CA GLY A 44 11.85 -0.61 2.10
C GLY A 44 11.08 -0.59 0.79
N LEU A 45 10.13 -1.52 0.64
CA LEU A 45 9.25 -1.62 -0.52
C LEU A 45 7.85 -2.06 -0.07
N ALA A 46 6.83 -1.42 -0.65
CA ALA A 46 5.45 -1.87 -0.63
C ALA A 46 4.87 -1.65 -2.04
N ASN A 47 4.70 -2.73 -2.80
CA ASN A 47 4.13 -2.68 -4.14
C ASN A 47 2.71 -3.24 -4.13
N GLU A 48 1.76 -2.43 -4.58
CA GLU A 48 0.35 -2.82 -4.65
C GLU A 48 0.08 -3.66 -5.90
N PHE A 49 -0.78 -4.67 -5.76
CA PHE A 49 -1.25 -5.50 -6.86
C PHE A 49 -2.67 -6.02 -6.61
N TRP A 50 -3.29 -6.58 -7.66
CA TRP A 50 -4.63 -7.14 -7.62
C TRP A 50 -4.60 -8.62 -7.97
N GLU A 51 -5.29 -9.42 -7.14
CA GLU A 51 -5.62 -10.81 -7.38
C GLU A 51 -7.15 -10.91 -7.53
N GLY A 52 -7.63 -10.88 -8.78
CA GLY A 52 -9.06 -10.67 -9.04
C GLY A 52 -9.51 -9.30 -8.50
N ASP A 53 -10.55 -9.30 -7.66
CA ASP A 53 -11.05 -8.11 -6.98
C ASP A 53 -10.30 -7.83 -5.66
N ALA A 54 -9.43 -8.74 -5.22
CA ALA A 54 -8.69 -8.58 -3.97
C ALA A 54 -7.43 -7.73 -4.18
N ARG A 55 -7.31 -6.67 -3.39
CA ARG A 55 -6.13 -5.80 -3.37
C ARG A 55 -5.13 -6.28 -2.32
N ARG A 56 -3.87 -6.39 -2.72
CA ARG A 56 -2.77 -6.96 -1.91
C ARG A 56 -1.51 -6.11 -2.07
N PHE A 57 -0.57 -6.28 -1.15
CA PHE A 57 0.75 -5.64 -1.21
C PHE A 57 1.86 -6.68 -1.11
N TYR A 58 2.81 -6.65 -2.04
CA TYR A 58 4.08 -7.36 -1.89
C TYR A 58 5.08 -6.43 -1.20
N CYS A 59 5.63 -6.89 -0.08
CA CYS A 59 6.42 -6.06 0.81
C CYS A 59 7.81 -6.67 1.04
N TRP A 60 8.81 -5.78 1.20
CA TRP A 60 10.15 -6.14 1.64
C TRP A 60 10.69 -5.15 2.68
N CYS A 61 11.33 -5.68 3.72
CA CYS A 61 11.97 -4.89 4.77
C CYS A 61 13.49 -4.90 4.63
N ALA A 62 14.07 -3.71 4.40
CA ALA A 62 15.52 -3.53 4.33
C ALA A 62 16.24 -3.71 5.68
N SER A 63 15.50 -3.79 6.80
CA SER A 63 16.09 -3.88 8.14
C SER A 63 16.21 -5.31 8.68
N CYS A 64 15.33 -6.21 8.28
CA CYS A 64 15.31 -7.60 8.76
C CYS A 64 15.13 -8.63 7.65
N ASP A 65 15.19 -8.21 6.38
CA ASP A 65 15.03 -9.03 5.18
C ASP A 65 13.70 -9.78 5.06
N TRP A 66 12.71 -9.46 5.90
CA TRP A 66 11.38 -10.03 5.78
C TRP A 66 10.78 -9.67 4.41
N THR A 67 10.29 -10.69 3.70
CA THR A 67 9.46 -10.57 2.50
C THR A 67 8.12 -11.22 2.74
N GLY A 68 7.04 -10.60 2.28
CA GLY A 68 5.73 -11.23 2.36
C GLY A 68 4.63 -10.40 1.74
N GLU A 69 3.44 -10.99 1.74
CA GLU A 69 2.23 -10.35 1.25
C GLU A 69 1.42 -9.80 2.43
N VAL A 70 0.90 -8.58 2.26
CA VAL A 70 -0.02 -7.95 3.21
C VAL A 70 -1.38 -7.79 2.54
N THR A 71 -2.42 -8.27 3.21
CA THR A 71 -3.81 -8.14 2.76
C THR A 71 -4.53 -7.15 3.66
N THR A 72 -5.17 -6.14 3.06
CA THR A 72 -5.97 -5.18 3.82
C THR A 72 -7.29 -5.84 4.21
N THR A 73 -7.60 -5.91 5.50
CA THR A 73 -8.81 -6.57 6.01
C THR A 73 -10.03 -5.64 6.13
N GLY A 74 -10.00 -4.47 5.47
CA GLY A 74 -11.00 -3.42 5.70
C GLY A 74 -10.93 -2.89 7.13
N ASP A 75 -12.08 -2.70 7.78
CA ASP A 75 -12.16 -2.09 9.11
C ASP A 75 -11.67 -2.99 10.26
N THR A 76 -11.57 -4.31 10.07
CA THR A 76 -11.23 -5.24 11.16
C THR A 76 -10.45 -6.44 10.65
N ALA A 77 -9.36 -6.79 11.33
CA ALA A 77 -8.59 -8.00 11.02
C ALA A 77 -9.36 -9.25 11.49
N ILE A 78 -9.57 -10.20 10.57
CA ILE A 78 -10.13 -11.52 10.87
C ILE A 78 -8.99 -12.53 10.87
N GLY A 79 -8.70 -13.10 12.03
CA GLY A 79 -7.77 -14.21 12.16
C GLY A 79 -8.49 -15.55 11.99
N HIS A 80 -7.87 -16.47 11.25
CA HIS A 80 -8.27 -17.88 11.25
C HIS A 80 -7.30 -18.63 12.17
N GLU A 81 -7.78 -19.15 13.30
CA GLU A 81 -7.03 -20.09 14.12
C GLU A 81 -7.20 -21.49 13.52
N PRO A 82 -6.12 -22.24 13.22
CA PRO A 82 -6.24 -23.60 12.72
C PRO A 82 -6.87 -24.50 13.78
N GLU A 83 -7.67 -25.47 13.33
CA GLU A 83 -8.10 -26.58 14.18
C GLU A 83 -6.88 -27.40 14.64
N HIS A 84 -6.71 -27.52 15.96
CA HIS A 84 -5.62 -28.22 16.61
C HIS A 84 -5.74 -29.75 16.49
#